data_AF-A0A2V5YSI1-F1
#
_entry.id   AF-A0A2V5YSI1-F1
#
_cell.length_a   1.000
_cell.length_b   1.000
_cell.length_c   1.000
_cell.angle_alpha   90.00
_cell.angle_beta   90.00
_cell.angle_gamma   90.00
#
_symmetry.space_group_name_H-M   'P 1'
#
loop_
_entity.id
_entity.type
_entity.pdbx_description
1 polymer ?
#
loop_
_entity_poly.entity_id
_entity_poly.type
_entity_poly.pdbx_seq_one_letter_code
_entity_poly.pdbx_strand_id
1 'polypeptide(L)'
;MAAIQRNTQAAQIEMTSYRAGKLLVRLLFGCVTRVHVIRPENANRTGGFLLAANHISHFDPFIISLVIRRKIDWLTMAEFFQSSVVGFLLRAVDAFPVDRDRANRTTIQTAIDRLKKGRVVGLFPEGGIRDGARSLLEGAQLRPGASTLAHIAGVPILPCVILGSDRLYSIKSLKLSALRRTPVWIAFGNPISHSPSLEKSEARERVESELASSFKNLYGELQQTFHLTRDDLPHSPRERMKRRIGPPGRPDSAARRLSRKVQIRRGETKGNGFHRFAASGIDAFLCASINFVHTRHRLNGSSRDEMERYVEECERLNAQQYYASPHDNNLVEALKNGGATIEWRSPIETQFAANNVARADVFPSERGRSAPTVLILHALMSASRVGYRRCAERFNELGWNACFIHLPYHYSRVPRGYWNGELAITCDLIRNAEGLRQSVTELRQLMSAFRERGSGEFGVLATSYGGWIGALLAMVERDLRFAALMAPIVNIEHAIWQSPAARSIRRELRSANIEPCLVARHFHLSSPIHNAPLCDAARVLFVAGEFDSIAPLEQIETIQQKWRGSELLRVRQGHFGYRMLRDTIARLKDRGDL
;
A
#
# COMPACT_ATOMS: atom_id res chain seq x y z
N MET A 1 -11.58 -26.14 32.05
CA MET A 1 -10.34 -26.51 31.33
C MET A 1 -10.28 -25.97 29.88
N ALA A 2 -11.37 -26.00 29.11
CA ALA A 2 -11.38 -25.53 27.71
C ALA A 2 -11.04 -24.03 27.51
N ALA A 3 -11.44 -23.13 28.42
CA ALA A 3 -11.10 -21.70 28.35
C ALA A 3 -9.60 -21.43 28.62
N ILE A 4 -8.98 -22.21 29.49
CA ILE A 4 -7.54 -22.13 29.80
C ILE A 4 -6.75 -22.65 28.58
N GLN A 5 -7.15 -23.79 27.99
CA GLN A 5 -6.54 -24.30 26.76
C GLN A 5 -6.64 -23.34 25.57
N ARG A 6 -7.79 -22.67 25.38
CA ARG A 6 -7.97 -21.66 24.31
C ARG A 6 -7.07 -20.44 24.51
N ASN A 7 -6.91 -19.95 25.75
CA ASN A 7 -6.00 -18.84 26.04
C ASN A 7 -4.53 -19.22 25.86
N THR A 8 -4.14 -20.45 26.24
CA THR A 8 -2.78 -20.94 26.04
C THR A 8 -2.46 -21.10 24.55
N GLN A 9 -3.41 -21.63 23.77
CA GLN A 9 -3.25 -21.80 22.32
C GLN A 9 -3.18 -20.46 21.58
N ALA A 10 -4.01 -19.48 21.95
CA ALA A 10 -3.93 -18.12 21.41
C ALA A 10 -2.60 -17.42 21.75
N ALA A 11 -2.14 -17.53 23.01
CA ALA A 11 -0.85 -16.98 23.43
C ALA A 11 0.33 -17.66 22.71
N GLN A 12 0.23 -18.95 22.43
CA GLN A 12 1.25 -19.71 21.70
C GLN A 12 1.26 -19.35 20.21
N ILE A 13 0.11 -19.10 19.59
CA ILE A 13 -0.02 -18.58 18.21
C ILE A 13 0.54 -17.15 18.11
N GLU A 14 0.23 -16.27 19.07
CA GLU A 14 0.78 -14.91 19.14
C GLU A 14 2.30 -14.92 19.29
N MET A 15 2.83 -15.80 20.16
CA MET A 15 4.27 -15.93 20.39
C MET A 15 4.99 -16.52 19.17
N THR A 16 4.37 -17.46 18.46
CA THR A 16 4.91 -18.06 17.23
C THR A 16 4.91 -17.04 16.09
N SER A 17 3.83 -16.28 15.95
CA SER A 17 3.71 -15.18 14.97
C SER A 17 4.73 -14.06 15.24
N TYR A 18 4.94 -13.69 16.51
CA TYR A 18 5.98 -12.74 16.91
C TYR A 18 7.39 -13.25 16.61
N ARG A 19 7.69 -14.54 16.89
CA ARG A 19 8.99 -15.14 16.57
C ARG A 19 9.24 -15.17 15.06
N ALA A 20 8.23 -15.50 14.25
CA ALA A 20 8.32 -15.47 12.79
C ALA A 20 8.50 -14.04 12.25
N GLY A 21 7.76 -13.07 12.79
CA GLY A 21 7.90 -11.64 12.47
C GLY A 21 9.28 -11.09 12.83
N LYS A 22 9.77 -11.40 14.03
CA LYS A 22 11.12 -11.05 14.49
C LYS A 22 12.20 -11.70 13.64
N LEU A 23 12.01 -12.94 13.19
CA LEU A 23 12.92 -13.62 12.26
C LEU A 23 12.94 -12.92 10.90
N LEU A 24 11.78 -12.54 10.36
CA LEU A 24 11.68 -11.79 9.11
C LEU A 24 12.39 -10.44 9.21
N VAL A 25 12.13 -9.66 10.26
CA VAL A 25 12.80 -8.37 10.51
C VAL A 25 14.31 -8.59 10.68
N ARG A 26 14.73 -9.67 11.36
CA ARG A 26 16.14 -10.01 11.53
C ARG A 26 16.81 -10.37 10.20
N LEU A 27 16.14 -11.07 9.30
CA LEU A 27 16.67 -11.39 7.97
C LEU A 27 16.74 -10.14 7.08
N LEU A 28 15.69 -9.31 7.10
CA LEU A 28 15.63 -8.08 6.31
C LEU A 28 16.70 -7.08 6.74
N PHE A 29 16.79 -6.79 8.04
CA PHE A 29 17.71 -5.79 8.56
C PHE A 29 19.10 -6.35 8.86
N GLY A 30 19.23 -7.61 9.30
CA GLY A 30 20.53 -8.20 9.63
C GLY A 30 21.47 -8.39 8.43
N CYS A 31 20.91 -8.45 7.22
CA CYS A 31 21.69 -8.48 5.98
C CYS A 31 22.17 -7.08 5.53
N VAL A 32 21.50 -6.00 5.97
CA VAL A 32 21.75 -4.63 5.50
C VAL A 32 22.31 -3.69 6.57
N THR A 33 22.17 -4.03 7.86
CA THR A 33 22.68 -3.24 8.99
C THR A 33 23.72 -4.00 9.81
N ARG A 34 24.70 -3.27 10.34
CA ARG A 34 25.62 -3.72 11.39
C ARG A 34 25.30 -2.89 12.62
N VAL A 35 24.64 -3.52 13.59
CA VAL A 35 24.18 -2.82 14.79
C VAL A 35 25.26 -2.88 15.87
N HIS A 36 25.71 -1.73 16.33
CA HIS A 36 26.60 -1.56 17.48
C HIS A 36 25.79 -1.06 18.66
N VAL A 37 25.97 -1.68 19.82
CA VAL A 37 25.14 -1.40 21.00
C VAL A 37 26.02 -1.10 22.21
N ILE A 38 25.79 0.05 22.84
CA ILE A 38 26.32 0.39 24.16
C ILE A 38 25.28 0.06 25.23
N ARG A 39 25.74 -0.61 26.28
CA ARG A 39 24.93 -1.06 27.43
C ARG A 39 23.69 -1.89 27.07
N PRO A 40 23.80 -2.96 26.25
CA PRO A 40 22.67 -3.84 25.93
C PRO A 40 22.02 -4.51 27.16
N GLU A 41 22.73 -4.63 28.27
CA GLU A 41 22.24 -5.15 29.55
C GLU A 41 21.09 -4.30 30.13
N ASN A 42 21.14 -2.98 29.94
CA ASN A 42 20.09 -2.07 30.42
C ASN A 42 18.74 -2.29 29.71
N ALA A 43 18.76 -2.85 28.50
CA ALA A 43 17.55 -3.17 27.74
C ALA A 43 16.88 -4.50 28.16
N ASN A 44 17.55 -5.34 28.94
CA ASN A 44 17.07 -6.68 29.31
C ASN A 44 16.62 -6.80 30.78
N ARG A 45 16.23 -5.67 31.39
CA ARG A 45 15.78 -5.61 32.79
C ARG A 45 14.52 -6.44 33.04
N THR A 46 14.37 -6.91 34.28
CA THR A 46 13.14 -7.53 34.79
C THR A 46 12.08 -6.45 35.09
N GLY A 47 10.80 -6.82 35.05
CA GLY A 47 9.69 -5.88 35.26
C GLY A 47 9.34 -5.02 34.03
N GLY A 48 8.30 -4.20 34.15
CA GLY A 48 7.86 -3.30 33.09
C GLY A 48 8.70 -2.04 33.07
N PHE A 49 8.93 -1.47 31.89
CA PHE A 49 9.60 -0.18 31.74
C PHE A 49 9.15 0.51 30.45
N LEU A 50 9.19 1.84 30.47
CA LEU A 50 8.89 2.67 29.32
C LEU A 50 10.18 2.95 28.55
N LEU A 51 10.28 2.48 27.31
CA LEU A 51 11.40 2.76 26.43
C LEU A 51 11.15 4.09 25.70
N ALA A 52 12.01 5.09 25.95
CA ALA A 52 11.95 6.38 25.27
C ALA A 52 13.14 6.49 24.31
N ALA A 53 12.86 6.54 23.00
CA ALA A 53 13.88 6.63 21.96
C ALA A 53 13.75 7.90 21.11
N ASN A 54 14.84 8.40 20.54
CA ASN A 54 14.76 9.43 19.48
C ASN A 54 14.24 8.80 18.17
N HIS A 55 13.73 9.63 17.25
CA HIS A 55 13.12 9.17 16.01
C HIS A 55 13.66 9.90 14.79
N ILE A 56 14.59 9.25 14.09
CA ILE A 56 15.27 9.79 12.91
C ILE A 56 14.89 9.05 11.62
N SER A 57 14.26 7.88 11.72
CA SER A 57 13.83 7.10 10.56
C SER A 57 12.63 6.18 10.86
N HIS A 58 11.88 5.82 9.81
CA HIS A 58 10.84 4.79 9.89
C HIS A 58 11.39 3.39 10.25
N PHE A 59 12.72 3.20 10.20
CA PHE A 59 13.38 1.92 10.51
C PHE A 59 13.68 1.75 12.00
N ASP A 60 13.65 2.83 12.78
CA ASP A 60 14.03 2.85 14.20
C ASP A 60 13.31 1.80 15.05
N PRO A 61 11.96 1.70 15.05
CA PRO A 61 11.27 0.74 15.91
C PRO A 61 11.64 -0.71 15.56
N PHE A 62 11.90 -1.00 14.29
CA PHE A 62 12.30 -2.34 13.85
C PHE A 62 13.72 -2.69 14.33
N ILE A 63 14.67 -1.77 14.14
CA ILE A 63 16.06 -2.01 14.51
C ILE A 63 16.22 -2.11 16.04
N ILE A 64 15.56 -1.25 16.80
CA ILE A 64 15.57 -1.31 18.27
C ILE A 64 14.96 -2.64 18.75
N SER A 65 13.85 -3.09 18.13
CA SER A 65 13.21 -4.38 18.47
C SER A 65 14.07 -5.61 18.18
N LEU A 66 15.11 -5.49 17.34
CA LEU A 66 16.08 -6.56 17.11
C LEU A 66 17.11 -6.65 18.23
N VAL A 67 17.43 -5.53 18.88
CA VAL A 67 18.41 -5.46 19.96
C VAL A 67 17.81 -5.88 21.31
N ILE A 68 16.57 -5.46 21.56
CA ILE A 68 15.87 -5.84 22.80
C ILE A 68 15.34 -7.27 22.66
N ARG A 69 15.71 -8.15 23.59
CA ARG A 69 15.29 -9.57 23.55
C ARG A 69 13.79 -9.69 23.84
N ARG A 70 13.30 -8.85 24.74
CA ARG A 70 11.90 -8.76 25.16
C ARG A 70 11.06 -8.03 24.10
N LYS A 71 9.78 -8.39 24.03
CA LYS A 71 8.81 -7.79 23.12
C LYS A 71 8.54 -6.34 23.54
N ILE A 72 8.63 -5.42 22.58
CA ILE A 72 8.37 -3.98 22.77
C ILE A 72 7.01 -3.68 22.16
N ASP A 73 6.09 -3.18 22.97
CA ASP A 73 4.79 -2.71 22.49
C ASP A 73 4.94 -1.23 22.08
N TRP A 74 5.16 -0.97 20.78
CA TRP A 74 5.34 0.40 20.28
C TRP A 74 4.01 1.17 20.19
N LEU A 75 4.00 2.37 20.76
CA LEU A 75 2.94 3.37 20.55
C LEU A 75 3.13 3.98 19.15
N THR A 76 2.34 3.52 18.18
CA THR A 76 2.47 3.95 16.77
C THR A 76 1.16 4.53 16.27
N MET A 77 1.21 5.58 15.44
CA MET A 77 0.02 6.22 14.90
C MET A 77 -0.91 5.21 14.21
N ALA A 78 -2.21 5.24 14.50
CA ALA A 78 -3.20 4.30 14.00
C ALA A 78 -3.23 4.25 12.46
N GLU A 79 -2.94 5.38 11.82
CA GLU A 79 -2.86 5.55 10.38
C GLU A 79 -1.79 4.66 9.73
N PHE A 80 -0.72 4.30 10.45
CA PHE A 80 0.32 3.42 9.91
C PHE A 80 -0.09 1.94 9.90
N PHE A 81 -1.06 1.52 10.72
CA PHE A 81 -1.64 0.18 10.68
C PHE A 81 -2.55 -0.04 9.46
N GLN A 82 -2.99 1.05 8.82
CA GLN A 82 -3.84 1.01 7.62
C GLN A 82 -3.08 0.57 6.36
N SER A 83 -1.75 0.69 6.35
CA SER A 83 -0.92 0.12 5.29
C SER A 83 -0.81 -1.39 5.49
N SER A 84 -1.02 -2.21 4.46
CA SER A 84 -0.94 -3.66 4.57
C SER A 84 0.46 -4.15 4.90
N VAL A 85 1.49 -3.60 4.25
CA VAL A 85 2.90 -3.96 4.47
C VAL A 85 3.43 -3.34 5.75
N VAL A 86 3.26 -2.02 5.95
CA VAL A 86 3.77 -1.36 7.16
C VAL A 86 2.97 -1.82 8.38
N GLY A 87 1.66 -1.96 8.29
CA GLY A 87 0.81 -2.53 9.33
C GLY A 87 1.14 -4.00 9.63
N PHE A 88 1.46 -4.83 8.63
CA PHE A 88 1.96 -6.19 8.87
C PHE A 88 3.29 -6.17 9.63
N LEU A 89 4.25 -5.35 9.22
CA LEU A 89 5.53 -5.21 9.90
C LEU A 89 5.36 -4.64 11.32
N LEU A 90 4.49 -3.65 11.50
CA LEU A 90 4.15 -3.06 12.79
C LEU A 90 3.47 -4.08 13.72
N ARG A 91 2.54 -4.89 13.20
CA ARG A 91 1.95 -6.02 13.93
C ARG A 91 2.99 -7.11 14.23
N ALA A 92 3.94 -7.33 13.33
CA ALA A 92 5.04 -8.28 13.51
C ALA A 92 6.04 -7.83 14.60
N VAL A 93 6.06 -6.53 14.96
CA VAL A 93 6.76 -6.00 16.15
C VAL A 93 5.81 -5.58 17.26
N ASP A 94 4.54 -6.01 17.22
CA ASP A 94 3.49 -5.74 18.22
C ASP A 94 3.29 -4.27 18.60
N ALA A 95 3.53 -3.39 17.64
CA ALA A 95 3.06 -2.02 17.75
C ALA A 95 1.52 -2.02 17.91
N PHE A 96 0.97 -1.04 18.61
CA PHE A 96 -0.47 -0.83 18.71
C PHE A 96 -0.86 0.61 18.33
N PRO A 97 -2.07 0.79 17.74
CA PRO A 97 -2.50 2.05 17.16
C PRO A 97 -2.79 3.13 18.22
N VAL A 98 -2.41 4.37 17.92
CA VAL A 98 -2.70 5.57 18.70
C VAL A 98 -3.21 6.68 17.78
N ASP A 99 -4.37 7.27 18.07
CA ASP A 99 -4.92 8.38 17.26
C ASP A 99 -4.18 9.71 17.57
N ARG A 100 -3.88 10.47 16.51
CA ARG A 100 -3.04 11.69 16.59
C ARG A 100 -3.72 12.89 17.27
N ASP A 101 -5.03 13.03 17.08
CA ASP A 101 -5.78 14.24 17.46
C ASP A 101 -6.67 14.06 18.69
N ARG A 102 -6.74 12.83 19.23
CA ARG A 102 -7.28 12.53 20.55
C ARG A 102 -6.47 11.37 21.09
N ALA A 103 -5.62 11.63 22.09
CA ALA A 103 -5.12 10.55 22.92
C ALA A 103 -6.33 9.96 23.66
N ASN A 104 -6.99 8.99 23.02
CA ASN A 104 -8.18 8.34 23.54
C ASN A 104 -7.80 7.79 24.92
N ARG A 105 -8.58 8.13 25.98
CA ARG A 105 -8.28 7.71 27.37
C ARG A 105 -8.00 6.20 27.45
N THR A 106 -8.66 5.42 26.59
CA THR A 106 -8.49 3.97 26.41
C THR A 106 -7.09 3.55 25.95
N THR A 107 -6.42 4.32 25.08
CA THR A 107 -5.07 4.00 24.57
C THR A 107 -3.99 4.25 25.61
N ILE A 108 -4.09 5.36 26.34
CA ILE A 108 -3.21 5.67 27.47
C ILE A 108 -3.38 4.61 28.57
N GLN A 109 -4.63 4.23 28.89
CA GLN A 109 -4.91 3.18 29.86
C GLN A 109 -4.32 1.83 29.44
N THR A 110 -4.45 1.47 28.16
CA THR A 110 -3.87 0.23 27.62
C THR A 110 -2.35 0.19 27.78
N ALA A 111 -1.66 1.32 27.53
CA ALA A 111 -0.22 1.41 27.74
C ALA A 111 0.16 1.23 29.22
N ILE A 112 -0.57 1.87 30.13
CA ILE A 112 -0.39 1.74 31.59
C ILE A 112 -0.59 0.28 32.03
N ASP A 113 -1.66 -0.38 31.58
CA ASP A 113 -1.96 -1.76 31.96
C ASP A 113 -0.88 -2.73 31.48
N ARG A 114 -0.33 -2.52 30.28
CA ARG A 114 0.77 -3.31 29.73
C ARG A 114 2.05 -3.13 30.56
N LEU A 115 2.39 -1.89 30.92
CA LEU A 115 3.53 -1.59 31.78
C LEU A 115 3.38 -2.25 33.16
N LYS A 116 2.21 -2.14 33.80
CA LYS A 116 1.91 -2.77 35.09
C LYS A 116 1.97 -4.30 35.04
N LYS A 117 1.61 -4.91 33.90
CA LYS A 117 1.78 -6.35 33.63
C LYS A 117 3.24 -6.75 33.34
N GLY A 118 4.18 -5.83 33.56
CA GLY A 118 5.59 -6.07 33.37
C GLY A 118 6.06 -6.03 31.92
N ARG A 119 5.26 -5.56 30.96
CA ARG A 119 5.67 -5.47 29.53
C ARG A 119 6.50 -4.21 29.26
N VAL A 120 7.20 -4.21 28.13
CA VAL A 120 7.95 -3.05 27.64
C VAL A 120 7.05 -2.26 26.70
N VAL A 121 6.86 -0.96 26.95
CA VAL A 121 6.15 -0.07 26.03
C VAL A 121 7.14 0.93 25.44
N GLY A 122 7.16 1.07 24.11
CA GLY A 122 8.07 1.97 23.40
C GLY A 122 7.37 3.23 22.91
N LEU A 123 8.01 4.39 23.03
CA LEU A 123 7.57 5.65 22.43
C LEU A 123 8.73 6.51 21.93
N PHE A 124 8.37 7.49 21.12
CA PHE A 124 9.27 8.52 20.61
C PHE A 124 8.83 9.90 21.13
N PRO A 125 9.54 10.51 22.09
CA PRO A 125 9.13 11.78 22.68
C PRO A 125 9.27 12.98 21.73
N GLU A 126 9.78 12.78 20.51
CA GLU A 126 9.80 13.77 19.43
C GLU A 126 8.43 13.97 18.75
N GLY A 127 7.50 13.01 18.91
CA GLY A 127 6.17 13.04 18.30
C GLY A 127 6.15 12.93 16.78
N GLY A 128 7.26 12.52 16.17
CA GLY A 128 7.45 12.35 14.74
C GLY A 128 8.94 12.22 14.40
N ILE A 129 9.25 11.92 13.13
CA ILE A 129 10.64 11.85 12.67
C ILE A 129 11.23 13.27 12.64
N ARG A 130 12.34 13.49 13.35
CA ARG A 130 13.03 14.78 13.47
C ARG A 130 14.52 14.67 13.16
N ASP A 131 15.08 15.80 12.75
CA ASP A 131 16.50 16.00 12.42
C ASP A 131 16.89 17.47 12.71
N GLY A 132 18.19 17.71 12.83
CA GLY A 132 18.77 19.04 13.11
C GLY A 132 18.20 19.67 14.39
N ALA A 133 18.03 20.99 14.38
CA ALA A 133 17.53 21.77 15.53
C ALA A 133 16.13 21.37 16.06
N ARG A 134 15.41 20.49 15.34
CA ARG A 134 14.11 19.97 15.77
C ARG A 134 14.21 18.61 16.47
N SER A 135 15.41 18.03 16.55
CA SER A 135 15.65 16.76 17.24
C SER A 135 15.98 16.98 18.71
N LEU A 136 15.58 16.05 19.57
CA LEU A 136 15.95 16.02 21.00
C LEU A 136 17.46 15.93 21.18
N LEU A 137 18.16 15.31 20.24
CA LEU A 137 19.61 15.18 20.24
C LEU A 137 20.30 16.55 20.19
N GLU A 138 19.65 17.53 19.56
CA GLU A 138 20.15 18.91 19.40
C GLU A 138 19.43 19.90 20.35
N GLY A 139 18.73 19.39 21.37
CA GLY A 139 18.13 20.20 22.43
C GLY A 139 16.69 20.67 22.19
N ALA A 140 15.96 20.10 21.22
CA ALA A 140 14.53 20.34 21.11
C ALA A 140 13.77 19.87 22.36
N GLN A 141 12.57 20.43 22.60
CA GLN A 141 11.73 20.06 23.74
C GLN A 141 11.09 18.67 23.54
N LEU A 142 11.01 17.90 24.63
CA LEU A 142 10.26 16.64 24.67
C LEU A 142 8.76 16.91 24.63
N ARG A 143 8.02 16.09 23.87
CA ARG A 143 6.57 16.11 23.99
C ARG A 143 6.13 15.59 25.36
N PRO A 144 5.12 16.22 25.96
CA PRO A 144 4.60 15.79 27.25
C PRO A 144 3.92 14.42 27.12
N GLY A 145 4.19 13.50 28.05
CA GLY A 145 3.48 12.22 28.14
C GLY A 145 4.30 11.02 28.59
N ALA A 146 5.60 10.98 28.32
CA ALA A 146 6.46 9.87 28.74
C ALA A 146 6.59 9.80 30.28
N SER A 147 6.86 10.96 30.90
CA SER A 147 6.87 11.19 32.34
C SER A 147 5.55 10.76 33.00
N THR A 148 4.42 11.25 32.46
CA THR A 148 3.07 10.92 32.96
C THR A 148 2.76 9.43 32.89
N LEU A 149 3.06 8.77 31.77
CA LEU A 149 2.83 7.33 31.61
C LEU A 149 3.66 6.51 32.60
N ALA A 150 4.94 6.83 32.74
CA ALA A 150 5.85 6.14 33.65
C ALA A 150 5.45 6.31 35.12
N HIS A 151 5.08 7.53 35.51
CA HIS A 151 4.63 7.85 36.86
C HIS A 151 3.33 7.13 37.23
N ILE A 152 2.29 7.17 36.37
CA ILE A 152 1.02 6.47 36.63
C ILE A 152 1.18 4.95 36.63
N ALA A 153 2.06 4.42 35.77
CA ALA A 153 2.33 2.99 35.71
C ALA A 153 3.26 2.50 36.82
N GLY A 154 3.97 3.39 37.53
CA GLY A 154 4.94 3.04 38.57
C GLY A 154 6.19 2.33 38.02
N VAL A 155 6.61 2.68 36.80
CA VAL A 155 7.72 1.98 36.10
C VAL A 155 8.81 2.96 35.68
N PRO A 156 10.09 2.55 35.61
CA PRO A 156 11.17 3.43 35.17
C PRO A 156 11.10 3.73 33.66
N ILE A 157 11.73 4.83 33.25
CA ILE A 157 11.95 5.16 31.84
C ILE A 157 13.37 4.75 31.45
N LEU A 158 13.53 3.99 30.37
CA LEU A 158 14.82 3.66 29.79
C LEU A 158 15.10 4.56 28.57
N PRO A 159 16.07 5.49 28.66
CA PRO A 159 16.49 6.31 27.53
C PRO A 159 17.25 5.48 26.49
N CYS A 160 16.99 5.71 25.21
CA CYS A 160 17.63 5.01 24.09
C CYS A 160 17.96 5.99 22.96
N VAL A 161 19.23 6.11 22.60
CA VAL A 161 19.64 6.86 21.41
C VAL A 161 19.95 5.90 20.27
N ILE A 162 19.40 6.16 19.09
CA ILE A 162 19.70 5.48 17.82
C ILE A 162 20.23 6.48 16.79
N LEU A 163 21.33 6.10 16.11
CA LEU A 163 21.97 6.88 15.04
C LEU A 163 22.25 5.99 13.81
N GLY A 164 22.27 6.61 12.63
CA GLY A 164 22.65 5.96 11.37
C GLY A 164 21.54 5.14 10.69
N SER A 165 20.37 4.99 11.30
CA SER A 165 19.21 4.31 10.69
C SER A 165 18.62 5.08 9.50
N ASP A 166 18.72 6.42 9.51
CA ASP A 166 18.36 7.31 8.40
C ASP A 166 19.20 7.06 7.13
N ARG A 167 20.41 6.50 7.27
CA ARG A 167 21.28 6.13 6.15
C ARG A 167 20.72 5.01 5.30
N LEU A 168 19.75 4.27 5.80
CA LEU A 168 19.00 3.28 5.02
C LEU A 168 18.13 3.92 3.93
N TYR A 169 17.87 5.24 3.99
CA TYR A 169 17.28 5.97 2.87
C TYR A 169 18.26 6.21 1.71
N SER A 170 19.57 6.04 1.93
CA SER A 170 20.60 6.26 0.91
C SER A 170 20.78 5.03 0.03
N ILE A 171 20.49 5.21 -1.25
CA ILE A 171 20.64 4.22 -2.32
C ILE A 171 22.10 3.77 -2.51
N LYS A 172 23.07 4.64 -2.20
CA LYS A 172 24.49 4.29 -2.27
C LYS A 172 24.90 3.33 -1.15
N SER A 173 24.30 3.41 0.05
CA SER A 173 24.58 2.44 1.11
C SER A 173 24.07 1.08 0.66
N LEU A 174 22.82 0.94 0.20
CA LEU A 174 22.28 -0.32 -0.34
C LEU A 174 23.05 -0.93 -1.53
N LYS A 175 23.63 -0.10 -2.41
CA LYS A 175 24.45 -0.56 -3.55
C LYS A 175 25.86 -1.02 -3.17
N LEU A 176 26.54 -0.30 -2.27
CA LEU A 176 27.87 -0.68 -1.77
C LEU A 176 27.78 -1.69 -0.61
N SER A 177 26.61 -1.79 0.04
CA SER A 177 26.33 -2.65 1.21
C SER A 177 25.98 -4.08 0.86
N ALA A 178 25.81 -4.41 -0.43
CA ALA A 178 25.83 -5.81 -0.83
C ALA A 178 27.14 -6.50 -0.37
N LEU A 179 28.21 -5.73 -0.13
CA LEU A 179 29.44 -6.20 0.55
C LEU A 179 29.70 -5.59 1.94
N ARG A 180 29.05 -4.47 2.33
CA ARG A 180 29.31 -3.79 3.63
C ARG A 180 28.04 -3.29 4.33
N ARG A 181 27.56 -4.03 5.33
CA ARG A 181 26.41 -3.67 6.19
C ARG A 181 26.49 -2.22 6.72
N THR A 182 25.40 -1.45 6.61
CA THR A 182 25.31 -0.06 7.08
C THR A 182 25.41 -0.01 8.60
N PRO A 183 26.36 0.73 9.19
CA PRO A 183 26.46 0.80 10.64
C PRO A 183 25.28 1.57 11.22
N VAL A 184 24.70 1.01 12.29
CA VAL A 184 23.68 1.64 13.12
C VAL A 184 24.15 1.56 14.55
N TRP A 185 24.09 2.66 15.28
CA TRP A 185 24.58 2.73 16.64
C TRP A 185 23.43 2.97 17.60
N ILE A 186 23.38 2.20 18.68
CA ILE A 186 22.36 2.30 19.71
C ILE A 186 23.05 2.40 21.07
N ALA A 187 22.62 3.33 21.91
CA ALA A 187 23.06 3.40 23.30
C ALA A 187 21.85 3.44 24.23
N PHE A 188 21.86 2.57 25.25
CA PHE A 188 20.88 2.59 26.33
C PHE A 188 21.44 3.35 27.53
N GLY A 189 20.63 4.25 28.09
CA GLY A 189 20.95 4.98 29.31
C GLY A 189 20.71 4.18 30.57
N ASN A 190 21.00 4.80 31.70
CA ASN A 190 20.54 4.29 32.99
C ASN A 190 19.02 4.54 33.12
N PRO A 191 18.25 3.61 33.70
CA PRO A 191 16.83 3.80 33.91
C PRO A 191 16.57 4.97 34.85
N ILE A 192 15.69 5.87 34.43
CA ILE A 192 15.25 7.03 35.19
C ILE A 192 14.08 6.59 36.08
N SER A 193 14.18 6.88 37.37
CA SER A 193 13.13 6.55 38.34
C SER A 193 11.87 7.38 38.08
N HIS A 194 10.70 6.79 38.30
CA HIS A 194 9.41 7.49 38.19
C HIS A 194 9.11 8.42 39.38
N SER A 195 10.09 8.61 40.27
CA SER A 195 10.08 9.52 41.42
C SER A 195 8.79 9.42 42.25
N PRO A 196 8.53 8.26 42.89
CA PRO A 196 7.26 7.98 43.57
C PRO A 196 6.99 8.86 44.80
N SER A 197 8.02 9.52 45.35
CA SER A 197 7.94 10.36 46.55
C SER A 197 7.73 11.84 46.25
N LEU A 198 7.67 12.25 44.98
CA LEU A 198 7.49 13.65 44.58
C LEU A 198 6.05 13.88 44.10
N GLU A 199 5.56 15.10 44.31
CA GLU A 199 4.29 15.54 43.76
C GLU A 199 4.30 15.46 42.23
N LYS A 200 3.13 15.20 41.62
CA LYS A 200 3.00 14.82 40.20
C LYS A 200 3.67 15.82 39.23
N SER A 201 3.60 17.11 39.53
CA SER A 201 4.21 18.17 38.70
C SER A 201 5.73 18.15 38.81
N GLU A 202 6.27 18.06 40.01
CA GLU A 202 7.71 18.03 40.29
C GLU A 202 8.36 16.74 39.77
N ALA A 203 7.70 15.60 39.98
CA ALA A 203 8.12 14.32 39.43
C ALA A 203 8.24 14.38 37.90
N ARG A 204 7.28 15.05 37.25
CA ARG A 204 7.26 15.20 35.80
C ARG A 204 8.41 16.05 35.28
N GLU A 205 8.62 17.23 35.86
CA GLU A 205 9.70 18.14 35.45
C GLU A 205 11.07 17.50 35.67
N ARG A 206 11.28 16.85 36.82
CA ARG A 206 12.52 16.13 37.11
C ARG A 206 12.79 15.01 36.10
N VAL A 207 11.80 14.16 35.83
CA VAL A 207 11.92 13.06 34.88
C VAL A 207 12.18 13.57 33.46
N GLU A 208 11.50 14.63 33.04
CA GLU A 208 11.73 15.23 31.71
C GLU A 208 13.14 15.84 31.58
N SER A 209 13.63 16.52 32.62
CA SER A 209 14.98 17.09 32.67
C SER A 209 16.08 16.01 32.67
N GLU A 210 15.92 14.97 33.49
CA GLU A 210 16.84 13.82 33.53
C GLU A 210 16.83 13.08 32.19
N LEU A 211 15.66 12.92 31.57
CA LEU A 211 15.53 12.27 30.26
C LEU A 211 16.20 13.08 29.16
N ALA A 212 15.97 14.39 29.11
CA ALA A 212 16.63 15.30 28.17
C ALA A 212 18.17 15.24 28.30
N SER A 213 18.67 15.28 29.54
CA SER A 213 20.09 15.20 29.84
C SER A 213 20.68 13.86 29.42
N SER A 214 19.95 12.76 29.66
CA SER A 214 20.35 11.42 29.24
C SER A 214 20.45 11.30 27.72
N PHE A 215 19.50 11.85 26.96
CA PHE A 215 19.57 11.88 25.49
C PHE A 215 20.84 12.59 24.99
N LYS A 216 21.19 13.76 25.56
CA LYS A 216 22.40 14.50 25.19
C LYS A 216 23.68 13.74 25.54
N ASN A 217 23.73 13.15 26.72
CA ASN A 217 24.90 12.39 27.17
C ASN A 217 25.13 11.14 26.30
N LEU A 218 24.06 10.37 26.03
CA LEU A 218 24.12 9.20 25.16
C LEU A 218 24.50 9.56 23.72
N TYR A 219 24.01 10.70 23.23
CA TYR A 219 24.37 11.20 21.90
C TYR A 219 25.87 11.53 21.82
N GLY A 220 26.39 12.29 22.79
CA GLY A 220 27.82 12.61 22.87
C GLY A 220 28.69 11.36 23.04
N GLU A 221 28.27 10.40 23.86
CA GLU A 221 28.98 9.14 24.07
C GLU A 221 29.03 8.30 22.79
N LEU A 222 27.94 8.19 22.04
CA LEU A 222 27.94 7.50 20.74
C LEU A 222 28.90 8.17 19.75
N GLN A 223 28.91 9.50 19.71
CA GLN A 223 29.84 10.26 18.86
C GLN A 223 31.30 9.99 19.22
N GLN A 224 31.63 10.01 20.51
CA GLN A 224 32.99 9.80 21.00
C GLN A 224 33.45 8.34 20.81
N THR A 225 32.63 7.37 21.25
CA THR A 225 32.99 5.94 21.27
C THR A 225 33.19 5.37 19.87
N PHE A 226 32.37 5.81 18.90
CA PHE A 226 32.44 5.31 17.53
C PHE A 226 33.07 6.30 16.54
N HIS A 227 33.64 7.41 17.05
CA HIS A 227 34.26 8.46 16.25
C HIS A 227 33.38 8.93 15.08
N LEU A 228 32.11 9.21 15.37
CA LEU A 228 31.09 9.50 14.35
C LEU A 228 31.41 10.81 13.61
N THR A 229 31.36 10.75 12.28
CA THR A 229 31.55 11.92 11.43
C THR A 229 30.24 12.69 11.28
N ARG A 230 30.30 13.91 10.74
CA ARG A 230 29.08 14.66 10.36
C ARG A 230 28.16 13.88 9.45
N ASP A 231 28.66 12.96 8.62
CA ASP A 231 27.82 12.11 7.76
C ASP A 231 27.03 11.05 8.54
N ASP A 232 27.55 10.62 9.69
CA ASP A 232 26.93 9.57 10.50
C ASP A 232 25.79 10.12 11.39
N LEU A 233 25.77 11.44 11.60
CA LEU A 233 24.74 12.14 12.35
C LEU A 233 23.39 12.21 11.59
N PRO A 234 22.28 12.43 12.30
CA PRO A 234 20.95 12.42 11.69
C PRO A 234 20.79 13.48 10.60
N HIS A 235 20.33 13.06 9.43
CA HIS A 235 19.89 13.96 8.36
C HIS A 235 18.43 13.70 8.02
N SER A 236 17.78 14.70 7.42
CA SER A 236 16.41 14.50 6.97
C SER A 236 16.33 13.38 5.91
N PRO A 237 15.22 12.62 5.84
CA PRO A 237 15.01 11.64 4.78
C PRO A 237 15.18 12.24 3.39
N ARG A 238 14.78 13.51 3.22
CA ARG A 238 14.94 14.26 1.97
C ARG A 238 16.40 14.51 1.62
N GLU A 239 17.26 14.86 2.58
CA GLU A 239 18.70 15.08 2.35
C GLU A 239 19.44 13.79 2.02
N ARG A 240 19.16 12.70 2.76
CA ARG A 240 19.71 11.37 2.46
C ARG A 240 19.31 10.89 1.06
N MET A 241 18.11 11.23 0.61
CA MET A 241 17.64 10.97 -0.75
C MET A 241 18.19 11.97 -1.80
N LYS A 242 18.57 13.20 -1.40
CA LYS A 242 19.02 14.31 -2.27
C LYS A 242 20.53 14.42 -2.48
N ARG A 243 21.41 13.75 -1.71
CA ARG A 243 22.88 13.65 -1.98
C ARG A 243 23.21 12.88 -3.28
N ARG A 244 22.47 13.21 -4.34
CA ARG A 244 22.25 12.49 -5.58
C ARG A 244 22.78 13.26 -6.79
N ILE A 245 23.31 14.49 -6.65
CA ILE A 245 23.77 15.29 -7.79
C ILE A 245 25.00 16.14 -7.38
N GLY A 246 26.16 15.82 -7.97
CA GLY A 246 27.38 16.65 -7.96
C GLY A 246 28.56 16.08 -7.15
N PRO A 247 29.79 15.97 -7.74
CA PRO A 247 31.03 15.99 -6.97
C PRO A 247 31.32 17.42 -6.47
N PRO A 248 32.21 17.62 -5.48
CA PRO A 248 32.42 18.95 -4.88
C PRO A 248 33.26 19.85 -5.78
N GLY A 249 32.84 21.12 -5.91
CA GLY A 249 33.69 22.24 -6.28
C GLY A 249 33.52 22.80 -7.71
N ARG A 250 32.72 23.87 -7.84
CA ARG A 250 33.13 25.20 -8.36
C ARG A 250 31.92 26.17 -8.36
N PRO A 251 32.10 27.45 -8.03
CA PRO A 251 30.99 28.39 -7.86
C PRO A 251 30.48 28.95 -9.20
N ASP A 252 29.19 29.26 -9.18
CA ASP A 252 28.39 30.19 -9.99
C ASP A 252 28.51 30.28 -11.51
N SER A 253 27.34 30.15 -12.16
CA SER A 253 26.69 31.30 -12.80
C SER A 253 25.29 30.94 -13.29
N ALA A 254 24.32 31.78 -12.91
CA ALA A 254 22.89 31.62 -13.16
C ALA A 254 22.46 31.80 -14.63
N ALA A 255 23.38 31.91 -15.58
CA ALA A 255 23.09 32.30 -16.97
C ALA A 255 22.81 31.13 -17.96
N ARG A 256 22.96 29.86 -17.55
CA ARG A 256 22.81 28.70 -18.46
C ARG A 256 21.49 27.93 -18.33
N ARG A 257 20.53 28.40 -17.53
CA ARG A 257 19.27 27.68 -17.26
C ARG A 257 18.16 27.88 -18.29
N LEU A 258 18.26 28.84 -19.21
CA LEU A 258 17.19 29.10 -20.19
C LEU A 258 17.36 28.40 -21.55
N SER A 259 18.53 27.92 -21.92
CA SER A 259 18.80 27.42 -23.29
C SER A 259 18.76 25.89 -23.45
N ARG A 260 18.32 25.13 -22.43
CA ARG A 260 18.33 23.65 -22.45
C ARG A 260 16.97 22.98 -22.55
N LYS A 261 15.92 23.74 -22.94
CA LYS A 261 14.55 23.23 -23.05
C LYS A 261 14.12 22.81 -24.46
N VAL A 262 14.99 22.91 -25.47
CA VAL A 262 14.66 22.55 -26.86
C VAL A 262 15.87 21.89 -27.53
N GLN A 263 16.06 20.58 -27.36
CA GLN A 263 16.59 19.64 -28.37
C GLN A 263 16.78 18.22 -27.79
N ILE A 264 15.76 17.39 -28.03
CA ILE A 264 15.75 16.01 -28.55
C ILE A 264 16.87 15.01 -28.13
N ARG A 265 16.35 13.90 -27.53
CA ARG A 265 16.65 12.45 -27.64
C ARG A 265 18.09 11.90 -27.89
N ARG A 266 18.26 10.71 -27.26
CA ARG A 266 19.25 9.62 -27.41
C ARG A 266 20.55 9.76 -26.62
N GLY A 267 20.79 8.80 -25.71
CA GLY A 267 22.05 8.62 -24.98
C GLY A 267 21.91 8.11 -23.52
N GLU A 268 21.75 6.80 -23.36
CA GLU A 268 22.36 5.90 -22.36
C GLU A 268 22.59 6.30 -20.87
N THR A 269 21.86 5.71 -19.91
CA THR A 269 22.16 4.46 -19.14
C THR A 269 23.24 4.53 -18.03
N LYS A 270 23.07 5.36 -16.99
CA LYS A 270 23.70 5.09 -15.66
C LYS A 270 22.77 5.23 -14.43
N GLY A 271 21.61 5.89 -14.57
CA GLY A 271 20.65 6.10 -13.47
C GLY A 271 19.48 5.09 -13.38
N ASN A 272 19.28 4.25 -14.40
CA ASN A 272 18.06 3.44 -14.57
C ASN A 272 18.07 2.12 -13.79
N GLY A 273 19.24 1.51 -13.55
CA GLY A 273 19.32 0.17 -12.97
C GLY A 273 18.79 0.05 -11.54
N PHE A 274 18.90 1.11 -10.72
CA PHE A 274 18.47 1.04 -9.31
C PHE A 274 16.97 1.19 -9.12
N HIS A 275 16.35 2.17 -9.79
CA HIS A 275 14.90 2.34 -9.74
C HIS A 275 14.21 1.12 -10.34
N ARG A 276 14.79 0.54 -11.40
CA ARG A 276 14.41 -0.77 -11.93
C ARG A 276 14.55 -1.86 -10.88
N PHE A 277 15.72 -2.04 -10.26
CA PHE A 277 15.95 -3.09 -9.25
C PHE A 277 15.01 -2.98 -8.03
N ALA A 278 14.80 -1.77 -7.49
CA ALA A 278 13.91 -1.56 -6.33
C ALA A 278 12.43 -1.83 -6.69
N ALA A 279 11.98 -1.36 -7.85
CA ALA A 279 10.64 -1.66 -8.35
C ALA A 279 10.46 -3.17 -8.60
N SER A 280 11.43 -3.81 -9.24
CA SER A 280 11.43 -5.26 -9.46
C SER A 280 11.44 -6.05 -8.15
N GLY A 281 12.12 -5.58 -7.11
CA GLY A 281 12.10 -6.21 -5.77
C GLY A 281 10.74 -6.12 -5.08
N ILE A 282 10.07 -4.96 -5.16
CA ILE A 282 8.71 -4.77 -4.61
C ILE A 282 7.72 -5.67 -5.35
N ASP A 283 7.76 -5.65 -6.69
CA ASP A 283 6.87 -6.48 -7.49
C ASP A 283 7.14 -7.98 -7.25
N ALA A 284 8.40 -8.40 -7.09
CA ALA A 284 8.74 -9.79 -6.78
C ALA A 284 8.18 -10.24 -5.42
N PHE A 285 8.28 -9.40 -4.39
CA PHE A 285 7.69 -9.66 -3.08
C PHE A 285 6.15 -9.78 -3.16
N LEU A 286 5.50 -8.91 -3.93
CA LEU A 286 4.05 -8.94 -4.10
C LEU A 286 3.60 -10.14 -4.93
N CYS A 287 4.33 -10.48 -5.99
CA CYS A 287 4.12 -11.73 -6.73
C CYS A 287 4.23 -12.94 -5.79
N ALA A 288 5.24 -12.99 -4.92
CA ALA A 288 5.39 -14.07 -3.95
C ALA A 288 4.21 -14.12 -2.96
N SER A 289 3.72 -12.96 -2.53
CA SER A 289 2.56 -12.84 -1.65
C SER A 289 1.27 -13.34 -2.30
N ILE A 290 1.01 -12.96 -3.55
CA ILE A 290 -0.15 -13.46 -4.34
C ILE A 290 -0.07 -14.98 -4.48
N ASN A 291 1.10 -15.51 -4.85
CA ASN A 291 1.31 -16.95 -4.94
C ASN A 291 1.09 -17.67 -3.60
N PHE A 292 1.46 -17.06 -2.47
CA PHE A 292 1.23 -17.60 -1.13
C PHE A 292 -0.26 -17.61 -0.77
N VAL A 293 -1.00 -16.54 -1.07
CA VAL A 293 -2.47 -16.52 -0.87
C VAL A 293 -3.14 -17.66 -1.63
N HIS A 294 -2.73 -17.90 -2.89
CA HIS A 294 -3.27 -19.01 -3.68
C HIS A 294 -2.93 -20.40 -3.12
N THR A 295 -1.96 -20.53 -2.20
CA THR A 295 -1.68 -21.82 -1.52
C THR A 295 -2.53 -22.04 -0.27
N ARG A 296 -3.17 -21.00 0.28
CA ARG A 296 -3.86 -21.05 1.58
C ARG A 296 -5.17 -21.81 1.50
N HIS A 297 -5.90 -21.63 0.41
CA HIS A 297 -7.11 -22.37 0.11
C HIS A 297 -6.82 -23.13 -1.19
N ARG A 298 -6.92 -24.48 -1.19
CA ARG A 298 -7.09 -25.22 -2.45
C ARG A 298 -8.47 -24.81 -2.98
N LEU A 299 -8.52 -23.64 -3.61
CA LEU A 299 -9.69 -23.18 -4.34
C LEU A 299 -9.76 -24.14 -5.52
N ASN A 300 -10.59 -25.18 -5.40
CA ASN A 300 -10.74 -26.19 -6.45
C ASN A 300 -10.95 -25.44 -7.77
N GLY A 301 -10.04 -25.64 -8.72
CA GLY A 301 -10.23 -25.17 -10.08
C GLY A 301 -11.36 -25.96 -10.73
N SER A 302 -11.99 -25.38 -11.74
CA SER A 302 -12.93 -26.11 -12.60
C SER A 302 -12.23 -27.32 -13.21
N SER A 303 -12.96 -28.41 -13.41
CA SER A 303 -12.47 -29.53 -14.20
C SER A 303 -12.23 -29.12 -15.65
N ARG A 304 -11.40 -29.87 -16.37
CA ARG A 304 -11.19 -29.67 -17.82
C ARG A 304 -12.52 -29.66 -18.59
N ASP A 305 -13.45 -30.55 -18.26
CA ASP A 305 -14.74 -30.69 -18.94
C ASP A 305 -15.70 -29.53 -18.63
N GLU A 306 -15.64 -28.96 -17.43
CA GLU A 306 -16.35 -27.71 -17.12
C GLU A 306 -15.78 -26.53 -17.89
N MET A 307 -14.44 -26.43 -17.99
CA MET A 307 -13.78 -25.39 -18.76
C MET A 307 -14.12 -25.50 -20.26
N GLU A 308 -14.11 -26.71 -20.82
CA GLU A 308 -14.47 -26.98 -22.22
C GLU A 308 -15.89 -26.50 -22.54
N ARG A 309 -16.88 -26.92 -21.75
CA ARG A 309 -18.27 -26.50 -21.93
C ARG A 309 -18.43 -24.99 -21.82
N TYR A 310 -17.81 -24.37 -20.82
CA TYR A 310 -17.88 -22.93 -20.62
C TYR A 310 -17.31 -22.15 -21.81
N VAL A 311 -16.16 -22.60 -22.33
CA VAL A 311 -15.50 -21.99 -23.47
C VAL A 311 -16.34 -22.16 -24.75
N GLU A 312 -16.88 -23.34 -25.02
CA GLU A 312 -17.74 -23.61 -26.18
C GLU A 312 -18.98 -22.70 -26.22
N GLU A 313 -19.58 -22.44 -25.06
CA GLU A 313 -20.69 -21.48 -24.95
C GLU A 313 -20.23 -20.05 -25.25
N CYS A 314 -19.07 -19.66 -24.73
CA CYS A 314 -18.52 -18.31 -24.87
C CYS A 314 -18.01 -17.99 -26.28
N GLU A 315 -17.51 -18.98 -27.03
CA GLU A 315 -17.05 -18.79 -28.42
C GLU A 315 -18.16 -18.28 -29.35
N ARG A 316 -19.41 -18.61 -29.04
CA ARG A 316 -20.58 -18.17 -29.82
C ARG A 316 -20.96 -16.71 -29.55
N LEU A 317 -20.36 -16.09 -28.54
CA LEU A 317 -20.68 -14.74 -28.09
C LEU A 317 -19.60 -13.75 -28.52
N ASN A 318 -20.02 -12.55 -28.92
CA ASN A 318 -19.15 -11.40 -29.00
C ASN A 318 -19.17 -10.59 -27.69
N ALA A 319 -18.26 -9.61 -27.55
CA ALA A 319 -18.15 -8.80 -26.33
C ALA A 319 -19.45 -8.08 -25.96
N GLN A 320 -20.18 -7.52 -26.93
CA GLN A 320 -21.44 -6.81 -26.67
C GLN A 320 -22.54 -7.74 -26.11
N GLN A 321 -22.61 -8.98 -26.59
CA GLN A 321 -23.53 -10.01 -26.09
C GLN A 321 -23.09 -10.55 -24.73
N TYR A 322 -21.81 -10.86 -24.57
CA TYR A 322 -21.28 -11.41 -23.33
C TYR A 322 -21.43 -10.44 -22.15
N TYR A 323 -21.12 -9.16 -22.38
CA TYR A 323 -21.27 -8.08 -21.41
C TYR A 323 -22.64 -7.38 -21.49
N ALA A 324 -23.64 -7.98 -22.11
CA ALA A 324 -24.98 -7.41 -22.17
C ALA A 324 -25.53 -7.15 -20.76
N SER A 325 -26.20 -6.01 -20.61
CA SER A 325 -26.68 -5.52 -19.32
C SER A 325 -28.21 -5.43 -19.34
N PRO A 326 -28.93 -6.21 -18.50
CA PRO A 326 -30.36 -6.02 -18.35
C PRO A 326 -30.65 -4.70 -17.65
N HIS A 327 -31.74 -4.05 -18.04
CA HIS A 327 -32.22 -2.84 -17.36
C HIS A 327 -32.71 -3.18 -15.94
N ASP A 328 -32.42 -2.32 -14.96
CA ASP A 328 -32.76 -2.54 -13.55
C ASP A 328 -33.45 -1.30 -12.95
N ASN A 329 -34.77 -1.39 -12.80
CA ASN A 329 -35.61 -0.33 -12.22
C ASN A 329 -35.25 -0.03 -10.75
N ASN A 330 -34.80 -1.04 -9.99
CA ASN A 330 -34.46 -0.86 -8.57
C ASN A 330 -33.20 -0.03 -8.40
N LEU A 331 -32.21 -0.19 -9.30
CA LEU A 331 -31.00 0.63 -9.29
C LEU A 331 -31.31 2.10 -9.58
N VAL A 332 -32.20 2.34 -10.55
CA VAL A 332 -32.68 3.69 -10.89
C VAL A 332 -33.38 4.34 -9.68
N GLU A 333 -34.22 3.58 -8.97
CA GLU A 333 -34.89 4.04 -7.75
C GLU A 333 -33.93 4.29 -6.59
N ALA A 334 -32.99 3.38 -6.34
CA ALA A 334 -31.95 3.53 -5.32
C ALA A 334 -31.13 4.81 -5.53
N LEU A 335 -30.81 5.12 -6.78
CA LEU A 335 -30.14 6.37 -7.14
C LEU A 335 -31.03 7.60 -6.89
N LYS A 336 -32.35 7.56 -7.20
CA LYS A 336 -33.29 8.67 -6.95
C LYS A 336 -33.31 9.09 -5.47
N ASN A 337 -33.24 8.11 -4.57
CA ASN A 337 -33.28 8.31 -3.11
C ASN A 337 -32.05 9.03 -2.55
N GLY A 338 -30.99 9.22 -3.35
CA GLY A 338 -29.88 10.12 -3.02
C GLY A 338 -28.95 9.62 -1.90
N GLY A 339 -28.94 8.32 -1.62
CA GLY A 339 -28.04 7.72 -0.63
C GLY A 339 -26.56 7.87 -0.98
N ALA A 340 -25.71 8.04 0.04
CA ALA A 340 -24.25 8.08 -0.12
C ALA A 340 -23.64 6.73 -0.56
N THR A 341 -24.40 5.66 -0.39
CA THR A 341 -24.10 4.32 -0.91
C THR A 341 -25.35 3.80 -1.60
N ILE A 342 -25.17 3.17 -2.75
CA ILE A 342 -26.20 2.41 -3.47
C ILE A 342 -25.84 0.92 -3.44
N GLU A 343 -26.87 0.09 -3.31
CA GLU A 343 -26.78 -1.36 -3.38
C GLU A 343 -27.86 -1.87 -4.32
N TRP A 344 -27.53 -2.84 -5.17
CA TRP A 344 -28.48 -3.46 -6.08
C TRP A 344 -28.09 -4.92 -6.33
N ARG A 345 -29.03 -5.69 -6.89
CA ARG A 345 -28.80 -7.10 -7.17
C ARG A 345 -27.94 -7.24 -8.43
N SER A 346 -26.84 -7.96 -8.32
CA SER A 346 -26.00 -8.27 -9.48
C SER A 346 -26.77 -9.17 -10.46
N PRO A 347 -26.71 -8.91 -11.79
CA PRO A 347 -27.31 -9.79 -12.79
C PRO A 347 -26.66 -11.17 -12.86
N ILE A 348 -25.43 -11.30 -12.37
CA ILE A 348 -24.68 -12.54 -12.37
C ILE A 348 -24.65 -13.09 -10.95
N GLU A 349 -25.25 -14.26 -10.78
CA GLU A 349 -25.32 -14.94 -9.49
C GLU A 349 -24.16 -15.90 -9.32
N THR A 350 -23.57 -15.85 -8.14
CA THR A 350 -22.50 -16.75 -7.71
C THR A 350 -22.95 -17.53 -6.49
N GLN A 351 -22.25 -18.59 -6.14
CA GLN A 351 -22.48 -19.31 -4.87
C GLN A 351 -22.26 -18.45 -3.62
N PHE A 352 -21.63 -17.27 -3.76
CA PHE A 352 -21.33 -16.38 -2.65
C PHE A 352 -22.36 -15.26 -2.57
N ALA A 353 -23.32 -15.37 -1.65
CA ALA A 353 -24.39 -14.38 -1.47
C ALA A 353 -23.87 -12.93 -1.30
N ALA A 354 -22.76 -12.74 -0.57
CA ALA A 354 -22.14 -11.44 -0.40
C ALA A 354 -21.66 -10.82 -1.73
N ASN A 355 -21.26 -11.65 -2.69
CA ASN A 355 -20.83 -11.20 -4.01
C ASN A 355 -22.01 -10.89 -4.94
N ASN A 356 -23.22 -11.36 -4.64
CA ASN A 356 -24.40 -11.15 -5.50
C ASN A 356 -25.09 -9.80 -5.25
N VAL A 357 -24.63 -9.03 -4.27
CA VAL A 357 -25.08 -7.66 -3.99
C VAL A 357 -24.00 -6.69 -4.46
N ALA A 358 -24.27 -6.02 -5.58
CA ALA A 358 -23.42 -4.97 -6.09
C ALA A 358 -23.54 -3.72 -5.20
N ARG A 359 -22.43 -2.99 -5.04
CA ARG A 359 -22.38 -1.80 -4.19
C ARG A 359 -21.48 -0.74 -4.79
N ALA A 360 -21.91 0.51 -4.69
CA ALA A 360 -21.07 1.66 -5.00
C ALA A 360 -21.28 2.80 -4.00
N ASP A 361 -20.21 3.51 -3.66
CA ASP A 361 -20.27 4.76 -2.90
C ASP A 361 -20.39 5.92 -3.89
N VAL A 362 -21.44 6.73 -3.75
CA VAL A 362 -21.78 7.85 -4.65
C VAL A 362 -21.42 9.17 -3.99
N PHE A 363 -20.70 10.01 -4.74
CA PHE A 363 -20.21 11.31 -4.33
C PHE A 363 -20.78 12.37 -5.29
N PRO A 364 -21.93 12.98 -4.95
CA PRO A 364 -22.59 13.93 -5.83
C PRO A 364 -21.82 15.25 -5.92
N SER A 365 -21.79 15.84 -7.12
CA SER A 365 -21.24 17.17 -7.40
C SER A 365 -22.21 18.27 -6.97
N GLU A 366 -21.67 19.44 -6.59
CA GLU A 366 -22.47 20.66 -6.39
C GLU A 366 -23.18 21.13 -7.67
N ARG A 367 -22.65 20.76 -8.85
CA ARG A 367 -23.30 21.04 -10.15
C ARG A 367 -24.58 20.22 -10.39
N GLY A 368 -24.92 19.32 -9.47
CA GLY A 368 -26.14 18.53 -9.52
C GLY A 368 -26.01 17.24 -10.33
N ARG A 369 -27.16 16.58 -10.51
CA ARG A 369 -27.25 15.20 -11.02
C ARG A 369 -26.90 15.04 -12.50
N SER A 370 -26.95 16.12 -13.28
CA SER A 370 -26.58 16.13 -14.71
C SER A 370 -25.08 16.33 -14.96
N ALA A 371 -24.30 16.59 -13.91
CA ALA A 371 -22.85 16.73 -14.02
C ALA A 371 -22.20 15.41 -14.52
N PRO A 372 -21.08 15.49 -15.24
CA PRO A 372 -20.39 14.30 -15.75
C PRO A 372 -19.96 13.39 -14.59
N THR A 373 -20.00 12.08 -14.80
CA THR A 373 -19.78 11.09 -13.74
C THR A 373 -18.48 10.32 -13.95
N VAL A 374 -17.58 10.31 -12.97
CA VAL A 374 -16.38 9.47 -12.97
C VAL A 374 -16.63 8.15 -12.22
N LEU A 375 -16.34 7.04 -12.88
CA LEU A 375 -16.32 5.70 -12.30
C LEU A 375 -14.90 5.36 -11.84
N ILE A 376 -14.73 5.06 -10.56
CA ILE A 376 -13.43 4.80 -9.94
C ILE A 376 -13.29 3.30 -9.68
N LEU A 377 -12.40 2.64 -10.44
CA LEU A 377 -12.16 1.19 -10.36
C LEU A 377 -10.81 0.91 -9.68
N HIS A 378 -10.85 0.19 -8.56
CA HIS A 378 -9.68 -0.05 -7.73
C HIS A 378 -8.82 -1.24 -8.17
N ALA A 379 -7.59 -1.29 -7.65
CA ALA A 379 -6.67 -2.40 -7.87
C ALA A 379 -7.09 -3.68 -7.13
N LEU A 380 -6.55 -4.82 -7.58
CA LEU A 380 -6.74 -6.13 -6.94
C LEU A 380 -6.24 -6.11 -5.49
N MET A 381 -6.98 -6.74 -4.59
CA MET A 381 -6.64 -6.83 -3.15
C MET A 381 -6.37 -5.47 -2.48
N SER A 382 -6.96 -4.38 -3.00
CA SER A 382 -6.80 -3.04 -2.42
C SER A 382 -7.22 -2.99 -0.95
N ALA A 383 -6.25 -2.73 -0.06
CA ALA A 383 -6.45 -2.82 1.39
C ALA A 383 -7.25 -1.66 2.00
N SER A 384 -7.42 -0.53 1.28
CA SER A 384 -8.11 0.65 1.81
C SER A 384 -8.90 1.39 0.75
N ARG A 385 -10.14 1.76 1.10
CA ARG A 385 -11.01 2.64 0.31
C ARG A 385 -10.66 4.13 0.45
N VAL A 386 -9.89 4.52 1.47
CA VAL A 386 -9.67 5.94 1.82
C VAL A 386 -9.03 6.73 0.68
N GLY A 387 -8.03 6.17 0.00
CA GLY A 387 -7.37 6.83 -1.12
C GLY A 387 -8.30 7.09 -2.30
N TYR A 388 -9.17 6.13 -2.61
CA TYR A 388 -10.16 6.25 -3.68
C TYR A 388 -11.28 7.22 -3.33
N ARG A 389 -11.71 7.27 -2.06
CA ARG A 389 -12.69 8.27 -1.58
C ARG A 389 -12.14 9.70 -1.65
N ARG A 390 -10.89 9.92 -1.24
CA ARG A 390 -10.22 11.22 -1.43
C ARG A 390 -10.08 11.60 -2.90
N CYS A 391 -9.89 10.61 -3.77
CA CYS A 391 -9.90 10.85 -5.21
C CYS A 391 -11.30 11.29 -5.67
N ALA A 392 -12.37 10.63 -5.21
CA ALA A 392 -13.75 11.00 -5.51
C ALA A 392 -14.07 12.44 -5.06
N GLU A 393 -13.71 12.80 -3.83
CA GLU A 393 -13.86 14.16 -3.30
C GLU A 393 -13.16 15.20 -4.19
N ARG A 394 -11.95 14.91 -4.66
CA ARG A 394 -11.20 15.80 -5.57
C ARG A 394 -11.83 15.93 -6.95
N PHE A 395 -12.54 14.91 -7.43
CA PHE A 395 -13.33 15.02 -8.67
C PHE A 395 -14.57 15.87 -8.46
N ASN A 396 -15.21 15.80 -7.28
CA ASN A 396 -16.31 16.71 -6.94
C ASN A 396 -15.87 18.18 -6.95
N GLU A 397 -14.67 18.49 -6.43
CA GLU A 397 -14.09 19.84 -6.52
C GLU A 397 -13.92 20.33 -7.97
N LEU A 398 -13.78 19.40 -8.93
CA LEU A 398 -13.70 19.70 -10.37
C LEU A 398 -15.09 19.73 -11.03
N GLY A 399 -16.16 19.58 -10.26
CA GLY A 399 -17.54 19.60 -10.74
C GLY A 399 -18.06 18.26 -11.26
N TRP A 400 -17.35 17.15 -11.04
CA TRP A 400 -17.76 15.81 -11.46
C TRP A 400 -18.52 15.08 -10.36
N ASN A 401 -19.57 14.34 -10.73
CA ASN A 401 -20.07 13.26 -9.87
C ASN A 401 -19.00 12.17 -9.82
N ALA A 402 -18.81 11.51 -8.68
CA ALA A 402 -17.87 10.40 -8.57
C ALA A 402 -18.53 9.17 -7.97
N CYS A 403 -18.17 7.99 -8.47
CA CYS A 403 -18.71 6.72 -8.03
C CYS A 403 -17.54 5.76 -7.76
N PHE A 404 -17.42 5.31 -6.51
CA PHE A 404 -16.43 4.31 -6.12
C PHE A 404 -17.09 2.93 -6.04
N ILE A 405 -16.67 2.03 -6.93
CA ILE A 405 -17.33 0.74 -7.13
C ILE A 405 -16.64 -0.35 -6.31
N HIS A 406 -17.42 -1.15 -5.58
CA HIS A 406 -16.92 -2.35 -4.95
C HIS A 406 -16.93 -3.50 -5.97
N LEU A 407 -15.77 -3.78 -6.55
CA LEU A 407 -15.62 -4.85 -7.54
C LEU A 407 -15.92 -6.23 -6.92
N PRO A 408 -16.30 -7.24 -7.72
CA PRO A 408 -16.57 -8.59 -7.25
C PRO A 408 -15.48 -9.12 -6.32
N TYR A 409 -15.89 -9.75 -5.23
CA TYR A 409 -15.05 -10.29 -4.16
C TYR A 409 -14.21 -9.27 -3.37
N HIS A 410 -14.52 -7.97 -3.46
CA HIS A 410 -13.84 -6.91 -2.72
C HIS A 410 -14.79 -6.12 -1.79
N TYR A 411 -14.24 -5.56 -0.72
CA TYR A 411 -14.90 -4.75 0.30
C TYR A 411 -16.18 -5.38 0.85
N SER A 412 -17.36 -4.82 0.53
CA SER A 412 -18.65 -5.35 0.99
C SER A 412 -18.98 -6.72 0.38
N ARG A 413 -18.30 -7.08 -0.71
CA ARG A 413 -18.55 -8.30 -1.48
C ARG A 413 -17.63 -9.46 -1.11
N VAL A 414 -16.81 -9.29 -0.06
CA VAL A 414 -15.90 -10.34 0.43
C VAL A 414 -16.71 -11.43 1.11
N PRO A 415 -16.68 -12.68 0.62
CA PRO A 415 -17.37 -13.77 1.28
C PRO A 415 -16.71 -14.10 2.63
N ARG A 416 -17.51 -14.57 3.59
CA ARG A 416 -17.02 -14.89 4.94
C ARG A 416 -15.91 -15.94 4.86
N GLY A 417 -14.79 -15.67 5.53
CA GLY A 417 -13.64 -16.57 5.58
C GLY A 417 -12.54 -16.30 4.53
N TYR A 418 -12.80 -15.38 3.58
CA TYR A 418 -11.85 -14.98 2.55
C TYR A 418 -11.31 -13.57 2.81
N TRP A 419 -10.19 -13.24 2.15
CA TRP A 419 -9.60 -11.91 2.14
C TRP A 419 -10.15 -11.07 0.98
N ASN A 420 -10.04 -9.77 1.14
CA ASN A 420 -10.43 -8.81 0.12
C ASN A 420 -9.71 -9.07 -1.21
N GLY A 421 -10.48 -9.38 -2.26
CA GLY A 421 -9.98 -9.67 -3.60
C GLY A 421 -9.40 -11.06 -3.81
N GLU A 422 -9.40 -11.92 -2.79
CA GLU A 422 -8.79 -13.26 -2.86
C GLU A 422 -9.41 -14.15 -3.94
N LEU A 423 -10.73 -14.08 -4.11
CA LEU A 423 -11.47 -14.92 -5.05
C LEU A 423 -11.56 -14.34 -6.46
N ALA A 424 -11.09 -13.11 -6.68
CA ALA A 424 -11.20 -12.42 -7.96
C ALA A 424 -10.24 -12.95 -9.04
N ILE A 425 -9.03 -13.39 -8.63
CA ILE A 425 -8.04 -13.98 -9.54
C ILE A 425 -7.46 -15.24 -8.90
N THR A 426 -7.83 -16.39 -9.44
CA THR A 426 -7.49 -17.72 -8.88
C THR A 426 -7.23 -18.75 -9.99
N CYS A 427 -7.03 -20.02 -9.65
CA CYS A 427 -6.97 -21.11 -10.65
C CYS A 427 -8.34 -21.53 -11.21
N ASP A 428 -9.44 -21.07 -10.60
CA ASP A 428 -10.78 -21.19 -11.15
C ASP A 428 -10.98 -20.07 -12.21
N LEU A 429 -10.61 -20.38 -13.46
CA LEU A 429 -10.62 -19.41 -14.56
C LEU A 429 -12.04 -19.04 -14.98
N ILE A 430 -13.02 -19.92 -14.81
CA ILE A 430 -14.43 -19.63 -15.07
C ILE A 430 -14.90 -18.55 -14.10
N ARG A 431 -14.63 -18.70 -12.80
CA ARG A 431 -14.97 -17.66 -11.81
C ARG A 431 -14.27 -16.33 -12.10
N ASN A 432 -13.01 -16.36 -12.53
CA ASN A 432 -12.31 -15.14 -12.90
C ASN A 432 -13.03 -14.46 -14.10
N ALA A 433 -13.39 -15.22 -15.14
CA ALA A 433 -14.10 -14.71 -16.31
C ALA A 433 -15.48 -14.14 -15.94
N GLU A 434 -16.28 -14.87 -15.17
CA GLU A 434 -17.59 -14.42 -14.70
C GLU A 434 -17.48 -13.22 -13.75
N GLY A 435 -16.41 -13.11 -12.95
CA GLY A 435 -16.15 -11.91 -12.14
C GLY A 435 -15.87 -10.67 -12.99
N LEU A 436 -15.18 -10.81 -14.12
CA LEU A 436 -14.98 -9.71 -15.08
C LEU A 436 -16.28 -9.36 -15.79
N ARG A 437 -17.03 -10.37 -16.23
CA ARG A 437 -18.38 -10.23 -16.81
C ARG A 437 -19.30 -9.47 -15.88
N GLN A 438 -19.39 -9.92 -14.64
CA GLN A 438 -20.15 -9.29 -13.57
C GLN A 438 -19.75 -7.82 -13.38
N SER A 439 -18.45 -7.52 -13.33
CA SER A 439 -17.96 -6.14 -13.17
C SER A 439 -18.39 -5.24 -14.33
N VAL A 440 -18.19 -5.66 -15.57
CA VAL A 440 -18.51 -4.85 -16.75
C VAL A 440 -20.03 -4.69 -16.89
N THR A 441 -20.79 -5.77 -16.73
CA THR A 441 -22.26 -5.73 -16.78
C THR A 441 -22.83 -4.77 -15.75
N GLU A 442 -22.36 -4.81 -14.50
CA GLU A 442 -22.79 -3.89 -13.44
C GLU A 442 -22.43 -2.42 -13.72
N LEU A 443 -21.25 -2.16 -14.29
CA LEU A 443 -20.86 -0.81 -14.70
C LEU A 443 -21.78 -0.27 -15.80
N ARG A 444 -22.19 -1.11 -16.75
CA ARG A 444 -23.16 -0.74 -17.79
C ARG A 444 -24.56 -0.47 -17.21
N GLN A 445 -25.02 -1.27 -16.25
CA GLN A 445 -26.27 -0.99 -15.52
C GLN A 445 -26.21 0.38 -14.84
N LEU A 446 -25.11 0.64 -14.14
CA LEU A 446 -24.90 1.88 -13.41
C LEU A 446 -24.84 3.09 -14.35
N MET A 447 -24.14 2.98 -15.48
CA MET A 447 -24.11 4.02 -16.51
C MET A 447 -25.51 4.28 -17.10
N SER A 448 -26.28 3.23 -17.41
CA SER A 448 -27.69 3.39 -17.85
C SER A 448 -28.53 4.15 -16.83
N ALA A 449 -28.45 3.76 -15.56
CA ALA A 449 -29.22 4.40 -14.51
C ALA A 449 -28.80 5.87 -14.25
N PHE A 450 -27.52 6.21 -14.45
CA PHE A 450 -27.06 7.60 -14.44
C PHE A 450 -27.54 8.40 -15.67
N ARG A 451 -27.59 7.78 -16.87
CA ARG A 451 -28.13 8.42 -18.08
C ARG A 451 -29.59 8.82 -17.89
N GLU A 452 -30.41 7.95 -17.31
CA GLU A 452 -31.82 8.23 -17.01
C GLU A 452 -32.02 9.36 -15.98
N ARG A 453 -31.00 9.65 -15.16
CA ARG A 453 -31.00 10.79 -14.24
C ARG A 453 -30.43 12.09 -14.85
N GLY A 454 -30.04 12.05 -16.12
CA GLY A 454 -29.55 13.21 -16.87
C GLY A 454 -28.02 13.34 -16.93
N SER A 455 -27.24 12.38 -16.43
CA SER A 455 -25.77 12.35 -16.61
C SER A 455 -25.43 11.64 -17.91
N GLY A 456 -25.13 12.40 -18.97
CA GLY A 456 -24.81 11.86 -20.30
C GLY A 456 -23.33 11.59 -20.58
N GLU A 457 -22.41 12.11 -19.75
CA GLU A 457 -20.96 11.97 -19.96
C GLU A 457 -20.30 11.18 -18.83
N PHE A 458 -19.42 10.24 -19.19
CA PHE A 458 -18.74 9.37 -18.23
C PHE A 458 -17.22 9.41 -18.36
N GLY A 459 -16.54 9.41 -17.23
CA GLY A 459 -15.10 9.20 -17.13
C GLY A 459 -14.80 7.88 -16.42
N VAL A 460 -13.75 7.18 -16.81
CA VAL A 460 -13.28 5.97 -16.10
C VAL A 460 -11.88 6.21 -15.57
N LEU A 461 -11.71 6.08 -14.26
CA LEU A 461 -10.41 6.13 -13.59
C LEU A 461 -10.12 4.77 -12.97
N ALA A 462 -9.23 4.01 -13.60
CA ALA A 462 -9.12 2.59 -13.35
C ALA A 462 -7.67 2.14 -13.13
N THR A 463 -7.42 1.37 -12.07
CA THR A 463 -6.07 0.94 -11.67
C THR A 463 -5.92 -0.57 -11.68
N SER A 464 -4.87 -1.12 -12.29
CA SER A 464 -4.50 -2.54 -12.27
C SER A 464 -5.67 -3.44 -12.70
N TYR A 465 -6.20 -4.30 -11.81
CA TYR A 465 -7.40 -5.10 -12.06
C TYR A 465 -8.62 -4.26 -12.45
N GLY A 466 -8.84 -3.11 -11.80
CA GLY A 466 -9.82 -2.14 -12.24
C GLY A 466 -9.51 -1.60 -13.64
N GLY A 467 -8.22 -1.41 -13.97
CA GLY A 467 -7.75 -1.02 -15.31
C GLY A 467 -8.06 -2.04 -16.40
N TRP A 468 -7.98 -3.35 -16.07
CA TRP A 468 -8.42 -4.43 -16.94
C TRP A 468 -9.93 -4.33 -17.20
N ILE A 469 -10.74 -4.21 -16.15
CA ILE A 469 -12.19 -4.03 -16.27
C ILE A 469 -12.53 -2.75 -17.05
N GLY A 470 -11.81 -1.65 -16.82
CA GLY A 470 -11.99 -0.40 -17.56
C GLY A 470 -11.66 -0.53 -19.05
N ALA A 471 -10.66 -1.34 -19.41
CA ALA A 471 -10.37 -1.65 -20.81
C ALA A 471 -11.50 -2.48 -21.44
N LEU A 472 -12.02 -3.48 -20.72
CA LEU A 472 -13.17 -4.28 -21.18
C LEU A 472 -14.43 -3.41 -21.34
N LEU A 473 -14.66 -2.47 -20.42
CA LEU A 473 -15.77 -1.52 -20.52
C LEU A 473 -15.64 -0.63 -21.76
N ALA A 474 -14.44 -0.14 -22.06
CA ALA A 474 -14.18 0.67 -23.26
C ALA A 474 -14.44 -0.09 -24.58
N MET A 475 -14.41 -1.43 -24.57
CA MET A 475 -14.78 -2.27 -25.73
C MET A 475 -16.29 -2.35 -25.97
N VAL A 476 -17.12 -1.97 -25.00
CA VAL A 476 -18.59 -2.14 -25.07
C VAL A 476 -19.39 -0.87 -24.81
N GLU A 477 -18.76 0.22 -24.37
CA GLU A 477 -19.39 1.52 -24.13
C GLU A 477 -18.82 2.63 -25.02
N ARG A 478 -19.68 3.52 -25.51
CA ARG A 478 -19.32 4.62 -26.43
C ARG A 478 -19.10 5.96 -25.73
N ASP A 479 -19.84 6.23 -24.65
CA ASP A 479 -20.02 7.57 -24.09
C ASP A 479 -18.92 7.97 -23.09
N LEU A 480 -17.70 7.50 -23.31
CA LEU A 480 -16.57 7.78 -22.45
C LEU A 480 -15.89 9.08 -22.86
N ARG A 481 -16.02 10.11 -22.04
CA ARG A 481 -15.27 11.37 -22.14
C ARG A 481 -13.78 11.16 -21.90
N PHE A 482 -13.43 10.21 -21.03
CA PHE A 482 -12.08 9.66 -20.95
C PHE A 482 -12.09 8.26 -20.32
N ALA A 483 -11.09 7.45 -20.67
CA ALA A 483 -10.78 6.19 -20.00
C ALA A 483 -9.30 6.17 -19.61
N ALA A 484 -9.02 6.47 -18.34
CA ALA A 484 -7.68 6.50 -17.79
C ALA A 484 -7.34 5.14 -17.15
N LEU A 485 -6.56 4.35 -17.87
CA LEU A 485 -6.25 2.95 -17.56
C LEU A 485 -4.81 2.86 -17.05
N MET A 486 -4.65 2.76 -15.73
CA MET A 486 -3.34 2.71 -15.06
C MET A 486 -2.90 1.28 -14.80
N ALA A 487 -1.74 0.91 -15.34
CA ALA A 487 -1.17 -0.45 -15.27
C ALA A 487 -2.19 -1.58 -15.56
N PRO A 488 -3.03 -1.47 -16.62
CA PRO A 488 -4.06 -2.45 -16.88
C PRO A 488 -3.46 -3.78 -17.32
N ILE A 489 -4.08 -4.90 -16.90
CA ILE A 489 -3.77 -6.20 -17.47
C ILE A 489 -4.55 -6.34 -18.79
N VAL A 490 -3.84 -6.23 -19.91
CA VAL A 490 -4.45 -6.15 -21.26
C VAL A 490 -4.23 -7.41 -22.10
N ASN A 491 -3.30 -8.26 -21.66
CA ASN A 491 -3.01 -9.55 -22.27
C ASN A 491 -3.05 -10.65 -21.20
N ILE A 492 -4.14 -11.42 -21.20
CA ILE A 492 -4.42 -12.42 -20.16
C ILE A 492 -3.61 -13.70 -20.38
N GLU A 493 -3.28 -14.02 -21.63
CA GLU A 493 -2.36 -15.11 -21.98
C GLU A 493 -1.03 -14.91 -21.29
N HIS A 494 -0.48 -13.70 -21.45
CA HIS A 494 0.78 -13.33 -20.80
C HIS A 494 0.62 -13.36 -19.27
N ALA A 495 -0.47 -12.83 -18.73
CA ALA A 495 -0.72 -12.78 -17.30
C ALA A 495 -0.79 -14.18 -16.67
N ILE A 496 -1.45 -15.15 -17.30
CA ILE A 496 -1.56 -16.52 -16.80
C ILE A 496 -0.26 -17.29 -17.07
N TRP A 497 0.22 -17.30 -18.31
CA TRP A 497 1.24 -18.25 -18.75
C TRP A 497 2.68 -17.79 -18.52
N GLN A 498 2.92 -16.48 -18.47
CA GLN A 498 4.28 -15.93 -18.43
C GLN A 498 4.56 -15.16 -17.13
N SER A 499 3.55 -14.52 -16.53
CA SER A 499 3.75 -13.70 -15.33
C SER A 499 4.28 -14.51 -14.13
N PRO A 500 5.24 -13.98 -13.36
CA PRO A 500 5.66 -14.57 -12.10
C PRO A 500 4.53 -14.67 -11.05
N ALA A 501 3.53 -13.78 -11.11
CA ALA A 501 2.41 -13.74 -10.18
C ALA A 501 1.48 -14.96 -10.29
N ALA A 502 1.41 -15.60 -11.46
CA ALA A 502 0.51 -16.72 -11.74
C ALA A 502 1.16 -18.10 -11.59
N ARG A 503 2.32 -18.22 -10.93
CA ARG A 503 3.06 -19.50 -10.83
C ARG A 503 2.23 -20.60 -10.16
N SER A 504 1.57 -20.32 -9.04
CA SER A 504 0.69 -21.28 -8.36
C SER A 504 -0.53 -21.62 -9.22
N ILE A 505 -1.14 -20.62 -9.87
CA ILE A 505 -2.28 -20.82 -10.79
C ILE A 505 -1.90 -21.79 -11.90
N ARG A 506 -0.79 -21.55 -12.60
CA ARG A 506 -0.31 -22.44 -13.69
C ARG A 506 -0.08 -23.86 -13.22
N ARG A 507 0.43 -24.05 -12.00
CA ARG A 507 0.67 -25.38 -11.46
C ARG A 507 -0.65 -26.14 -11.30
N GLU A 508 -1.66 -25.49 -10.73
CA GLU A 508 -3.00 -26.06 -10.54
C GLU A 508 -3.69 -26.36 -11.88
N LEU A 509 -3.60 -25.44 -12.85
CA LEU A 509 -4.15 -25.65 -14.20
C LEU A 509 -3.51 -26.86 -14.89
N ARG A 510 -2.19 -27.02 -14.76
CA ARG A 510 -1.48 -28.19 -15.30
C ARG A 510 -1.90 -29.48 -14.61
N SER A 511 -2.10 -29.49 -13.29
CA SER A 511 -2.60 -30.68 -12.59
C SER A 511 -4.05 -31.02 -12.94
N ALA A 512 -4.83 -30.03 -13.37
CA ALA A 512 -6.20 -30.22 -13.85
C ALA A 512 -6.28 -30.55 -15.37
N ASN A 513 -5.14 -30.72 -16.05
CA ASN A 513 -5.07 -30.91 -17.51
C ASN A 513 -5.76 -29.79 -18.32
N ILE A 514 -5.75 -28.55 -17.81
CA ILE A 514 -6.25 -27.37 -18.51
C ILE A 514 -5.09 -26.75 -19.30
N GLU A 515 -5.15 -26.90 -20.62
CA GLU A 515 -4.10 -26.46 -21.53
C GLU A 515 -4.27 -25.00 -21.98
N PRO A 516 -3.18 -24.30 -22.34
CA PRO A 516 -3.26 -22.94 -22.86
C PRO A 516 -4.19 -22.77 -24.06
N CYS A 517 -4.25 -23.75 -24.98
CA CYS A 517 -5.11 -23.71 -26.17
C CYS A 517 -6.60 -23.71 -25.81
N LEU A 518 -6.99 -24.48 -24.79
CA LEU A 518 -8.36 -24.53 -24.28
C LEU A 518 -8.78 -23.17 -23.71
N VAL A 519 -7.96 -22.59 -22.83
CA VAL A 519 -8.24 -21.28 -22.25
C VAL A 519 -8.22 -20.17 -23.32
N ALA A 520 -7.40 -20.33 -24.37
CA ALA A 520 -7.21 -19.32 -25.41
C ALA A 520 -8.49 -18.96 -26.17
N ARG A 521 -9.39 -19.93 -26.32
CA ARG A 521 -10.69 -19.79 -26.95
C ARG A 521 -11.63 -18.81 -26.24
N HIS A 522 -11.36 -18.42 -24.99
CA HIS A 522 -12.13 -17.39 -24.26
C HIS A 522 -11.48 -15.98 -24.32
N PHE A 523 -10.24 -15.86 -24.80
CA PHE A 523 -9.53 -14.59 -24.70
C PHE A 523 -10.12 -13.48 -25.57
N HIS A 524 -10.89 -13.79 -26.62
CA HIS A 524 -11.62 -12.77 -27.38
C HIS A 524 -12.64 -12.00 -26.54
N LEU A 525 -13.07 -12.52 -25.40
CA LEU A 525 -13.96 -11.82 -24.47
C LEU A 525 -13.19 -11.16 -23.33
N SER A 526 -12.20 -11.85 -22.79
CA SER A 526 -11.53 -11.45 -21.53
C SER A 526 -10.22 -10.70 -21.71
N SER A 527 -9.60 -10.72 -22.88
CA SER A 527 -8.29 -10.10 -23.13
C SER A 527 -8.44 -8.89 -24.06
N PRO A 528 -8.30 -7.65 -23.55
CA PRO A 528 -8.49 -6.43 -24.33
C PRO A 528 -7.65 -6.35 -25.62
N ILE A 529 -6.49 -6.99 -25.66
CA ILE A 529 -5.61 -7.01 -26.83
C ILE A 529 -6.24 -7.61 -28.10
N HIS A 530 -7.33 -8.38 -27.98
CA HIS A 530 -8.02 -9.01 -29.11
C HIS A 530 -9.14 -8.17 -29.72
N ASN A 531 -9.45 -7.02 -29.13
CA ASN A 531 -10.56 -6.17 -29.56
C ASN A 531 -10.12 -4.73 -29.77
N ALA A 532 -10.96 -3.98 -30.48
CA ALA A 532 -10.88 -2.52 -30.55
C ALA A 532 -11.80 -1.89 -29.49
N PRO A 533 -11.50 -0.67 -29.01
CA PRO A 533 -12.43 0.06 -28.17
C PRO A 533 -13.65 0.48 -29.00
N LEU A 534 -14.83 0.44 -28.39
CA LEU A 534 -16.05 0.96 -28.99
C LEU A 534 -16.18 2.48 -28.79
N CYS A 535 -15.61 3.02 -27.70
CA CYS A 535 -15.41 4.46 -27.55
C CYS A 535 -14.33 4.96 -28.51
N ASP A 536 -14.30 6.27 -28.74
CA ASP A 536 -13.20 6.91 -29.46
C ASP A 536 -11.86 6.63 -28.75
N ALA A 537 -10.92 6.00 -29.46
CA ALA A 537 -9.61 5.64 -28.90
C ALA A 537 -8.84 6.86 -28.41
N ALA A 538 -9.06 8.06 -28.96
CA ALA A 538 -8.44 9.31 -28.48
C ALA A 538 -8.83 9.64 -27.03
N ARG A 539 -9.96 9.12 -26.55
CA ARG A 539 -10.44 9.25 -25.17
C ARG A 539 -9.71 8.32 -24.20
N VAL A 540 -8.95 7.34 -24.70
CA VAL A 540 -8.22 6.38 -23.87
C VAL A 540 -6.82 6.90 -23.55
N LEU A 541 -6.48 6.87 -22.27
CA LEU A 541 -5.15 7.15 -21.73
C LEU A 541 -4.62 5.90 -21.03
N PHE A 542 -3.69 5.21 -21.67
CA PHE A 542 -2.90 4.16 -21.02
C PHE A 542 -1.79 4.77 -20.18
N VAL A 543 -1.61 4.28 -18.95
CA VAL A 543 -0.54 4.72 -18.07
C VAL A 543 0.28 3.51 -17.63
N ALA A 544 1.55 3.46 -18.03
CA ALA A 544 2.41 2.30 -17.84
C ALA A 544 3.60 2.62 -16.93
N GLY A 545 3.99 1.65 -16.10
CA GLY A 545 5.19 1.75 -15.27
C GLY A 545 6.42 1.29 -16.06
N GLU A 546 7.47 2.10 -16.12
CA GLU A 546 8.72 1.73 -16.82
C GLU A 546 9.38 0.46 -16.26
N PHE A 547 9.06 0.08 -15.02
CA PHE A 547 9.65 -1.04 -14.31
C PHE A 547 8.59 -2.06 -13.86
N ASP A 548 7.39 -1.98 -14.40
CA ASP A 548 6.27 -2.86 -14.06
C ASP A 548 6.54 -4.29 -14.56
N SER A 549 6.48 -5.26 -13.66
CA SER A 549 6.65 -6.69 -13.99
C SER A 549 5.36 -7.51 -13.91
N ILE A 550 4.24 -6.89 -13.54
CA ILE A 550 2.92 -7.53 -13.48
C ILE A 550 2.12 -7.21 -14.73
N ALA A 551 2.09 -5.93 -15.12
CA ALA A 551 1.55 -5.43 -16.39
C ALA A 551 2.69 -4.78 -17.18
N PRO A 552 3.53 -5.57 -17.87
CA PRO A 552 4.73 -5.05 -18.51
C PRO A 552 4.43 -3.96 -19.53
N LEU A 553 5.31 -2.96 -19.58
CA LEU A 553 5.22 -1.84 -20.52
C LEU A 553 4.99 -2.30 -21.96
N GLU A 554 5.69 -3.36 -22.38
CA GLU A 554 5.62 -3.93 -23.74
C GLU A 554 4.20 -4.39 -24.10
N GLN A 555 3.45 -4.96 -23.14
CA GLN A 555 2.06 -5.38 -23.36
C GLN A 555 1.14 -4.17 -23.53
N ILE A 556 1.38 -3.10 -22.75
CA ILE A 556 0.62 -1.85 -22.83
C ILE A 556 0.93 -1.08 -24.13
N GLU A 557 2.19 -1.06 -24.56
CA GLU A 557 2.59 -0.51 -25.86
C GLU A 557 1.90 -1.26 -27.01
N THR A 558 1.82 -2.59 -26.92
CA THR A 558 1.19 -3.41 -27.96
C THR A 558 -0.30 -3.10 -28.12
N ILE A 559 -1.07 -3.03 -27.03
CA ILE A 559 -2.49 -2.67 -27.12
C ILE A 559 -2.66 -1.21 -27.55
N GLN A 560 -1.82 -0.29 -27.09
CA GLN A 560 -1.91 1.13 -27.50
C GLN A 560 -1.69 1.28 -29.01
N GLN A 561 -0.80 0.49 -29.61
CA GLN A 561 -0.62 0.45 -31.07
C GLN A 561 -1.84 -0.12 -31.81
N LYS A 562 -2.54 -1.10 -31.22
CA LYS A 562 -3.81 -1.61 -31.77
C LYS A 562 -4.94 -0.59 -31.64
N TRP A 563 -5.03 0.08 -30.49
CA TRP A 563 -6.01 1.13 -30.20
C TRP A 563 -5.52 2.48 -30.72
N ARG A 564 -5.33 2.57 -32.05
CA ARG A 564 -4.74 3.73 -32.72
C ARG A 564 -5.53 5.00 -32.38
N GLY A 565 -4.81 6.03 -31.93
CA GLY A 565 -5.38 7.28 -31.43
C GLY A 565 -5.30 7.42 -29.91
N SER A 566 -5.22 6.31 -29.17
CA SER A 566 -5.02 6.35 -27.71
C SER A 566 -3.63 6.85 -27.32
N GLU A 567 -3.53 7.41 -26.12
CA GLU A 567 -2.30 7.95 -25.58
C GLU A 567 -1.62 7.00 -24.59
N LEU A 568 -0.28 6.96 -24.59
CA LEU A 568 0.53 6.26 -23.58
C LEU A 568 1.36 7.23 -22.73
N LEU A 569 1.05 7.31 -21.44
CA LEU A 569 1.86 7.98 -20.43
C LEU A 569 2.80 6.97 -19.74
N ARG A 570 4.11 7.20 -19.83
CA ARG A 570 5.12 6.39 -19.13
C ARG A 570 5.50 7.03 -17.82
N VAL A 571 5.42 6.25 -16.74
CA VAL A 571 5.73 6.71 -15.39
C VAL A 571 6.89 5.89 -14.85
N ARG A 572 7.89 6.57 -14.26
CA ARG A 572 9.09 5.94 -13.71
C ARG A 572 8.81 5.25 -12.37
N GLN A 573 8.08 4.15 -12.39
CA GLN A 573 7.74 3.29 -11.25
C GLN A 573 7.50 1.84 -11.68
N GLY A 574 7.36 0.93 -10.72
CA GLY A 574 6.85 -0.43 -10.96
C GLY A 574 5.33 -0.48 -11.05
N HIS A 575 4.74 -1.66 -10.85
CA HIS A 575 3.28 -1.81 -10.87
C HIS A 575 2.59 -0.97 -9.80
N PHE A 576 3.24 -0.84 -8.64
CA PHE A 576 2.72 -0.10 -7.50
C PHE A 576 3.50 1.19 -7.26
N GLY A 577 2.77 2.27 -7.01
CA GLY A 577 3.34 3.57 -6.67
C GLY A 577 2.32 4.70 -6.73
N TYR A 578 2.64 5.81 -6.05
CA TYR A 578 1.77 6.99 -5.99
C TYR A 578 1.94 7.94 -7.19
N ARG A 579 2.91 7.70 -8.08
CA ARG A 579 3.19 8.61 -9.20
C ARG A 579 2.18 8.44 -10.32
N MET A 580 1.78 7.20 -10.64
CA MET A 580 0.79 6.92 -11.69
C MET A 580 -0.46 7.76 -11.51
N LEU A 581 -1.18 7.62 -10.40
CA LEU A 581 -2.43 8.37 -10.18
C LEU A 581 -2.23 9.88 -10.30
N ARG A 582 -1.17 10.43 -9.69
CA ARG A 582 -0.89 11.87 -9.74
C ARG A 582 -0.63 12.34 -11.18
N ASP A 583 0.22 11.62 -11.91
CA ASP A 583 0.64 11.99 -13.26
C ASP A 583 -0.51 11.76 -14.26
N THR A 584 -1.36 10.75 -14.05
CA THR A 584 -2.63 10.54 -14.77
C THR A 584 -3.56 11.75 -14.62
N ILE A 585 -3.82 12.18 -13.38
CA ILE A 585 -4.72 13.33 -13.13
C ILE A 585 -4.16 14.61 -13.75
N ALA A 586 -2.83 14.84 -13.63
CA ALA A 586 -2.20 15.96 -14.30
C ALA A 586 -2.39 15.90 -15.81
N ARG A 587 -2.21 14.72 -16.42
CA ARG A 587 -2.35 14.56 -17.87
C ARG A 587 -3.78 14.74 -18.37
N LEU A 588 -4.78 14.26 -17.63
CA LEU A 588 -6.19 14.48 -17.96
C LEU A 588 -6.56 15.97 -17.94
N LYS A 589 -5.99 16.75 -17.01
CA LYS A 589 -6.14 18.22 -17.01
C LYS A 589 -5.49 18.86 -18.24
N ASP A 590 -4.28 18.44 -18.59
CA ASP A 590 -3.57 18.96 -19.77
C ASP A 590 -4.29 18.66 -21.09
N ARG A 591 -5.06 17.56 -21.14
CA ARG A 591 -5.91 17.18 -22.28
C ARG A 591 -7.23 17.95 -22.35
N GLY A 592 -7.60 18.69 -21.31
CA GLY A 592 -8.91 19.33 -21.19
C GLY A 592 -10.06 18.34 -20.91
N ASP A 593 -9.74 17.13 -20.46
CA ASP A 593 -10.76 16.14 -20.13
C ASP A 593 -11.47 16.47 -18.81
N LEU A 594 -10.77 17.10 -17.85
CA LEU A 594 -11.23 17.42 -16.48
C LEU A 594 -11.62 18.86 -16.24
#